data_AF-A0A4U7DWZ3-F1
#
_entry.id   AF-A0A4U7DWZ3-F1
#
_cell.length_a   1.000
_cell.length_b   1.000
_cell.length_c   1.000
_cell.angle_alpha   90.00
_cell.angle_beta   90.00
_cell.angle_gamma   90.00
#
_symmetry.space_group_name_H-M   'P 1'
#
loop_
_entity.id
_entity.type
_entity.pdbx_description
1 polymer ?
#
loop_
_entity_poly.entity_id
_entity_poly.type
_entity_poly.pdbx_seq_one_letter_code
_entity_poly.pdbx_strand_id
1 'polypeptide(L)'
;MARPDAQSVDRPENAAEDGSGDERIDPDRPSLTRSDERLLSYLADVGADYQAFIAGNTGLYADHVESRLTALADAGLVERVSGEAVYRVTDAGREALREDCPRWSD
;
A
#
# COMPACT_ATOMS: atom_id res chain seq x y z
N MET A 1 -42.62 42.05 -26.44
CA MET A 1 -41.20 41.68 -26.28
C MET A 1 -40.45 42.89 -25.74
N ALA A 2 -40.03 42.85 -24.47
CA ALA A 2 -39.06 43.76 -23.87
C ALA A 2 -38.58 43.09 -22.58
N ARG A 3 -37.28 42.79 -22.48
CA ARG A 3 -36.67 42.18 -21.28
C ARG A 3 -36.22 43.30 -20.33
N PRO A 4 -36.44 43.21 -19.01
CA PRO A 4 -35.80 44.10 -18.06
C PRO A 4 -34.40 43.61 -17.68
N ASP A 5 -33.47 44.56 -17.63
CA ASP A 5 -32.18 44.48 -16.93
C ASP A 5 -32.38 44.20 -15.43
N ALA A 6 -31.56 43.33 -14.87
CA ALA A 6 -31.38 43.14 -13.43
C ALA A 6 -29.90 42.93 -13.10
N GLN A 7 -29.49 43.59 -12.02
CA GLN A 7 -28.11 43.90 -11.59
C GLN A 7 -27.29 42.73 -11.05
N SER A 8 -25.96 42.95 -11.12
CA SER A 8 -24.83 42.46 -10.32
C SER A 8 -25.06 41.44 -9.20
N VAL A 9 -24.24 40.39 -9.19
CA VAL A 9 -23.47 39.96 -8.00
C VAL A 9 -22.10 39.48 -8.48
N ASP A 10 -21.07 40.22 -8.10
CA ASP A 10 -19.71 39.72 -7.95
C ASP A 10 -19.75 38.64 -6.85
N ARG A 11 -19.46 37.39 -7.21
CA ARG A 11 -19.18 36.33 -6.25
C ARG A 11 -17.90 35.64 -6.71
N PRO A 12 -16.79 35.80 -5.99
CA PRO A 12 -15.63 34.96 -6.23
C PRO A 12 -16.02 33.54 -5.81
N GLU A 13 -16.18 32.65 -6.80
CA GLU A 13 -16.24 31.22 -6.56
C GLU A 13 -14.81 30.76 -6.24
N ASN A 14 -14.40 31.00 -5.00
CA ASN A 14 -13.43 30.15 -4.32
C ASN A 14 -14.06 28.76 -4.27
N ALA A 15 -13.95 28.01 -5.37
CA ALA A 15 -13.83 26.56 -5.31
C ALA A 15 -12.44 26.32 -4.71
N ALA A 16 -12.35 26.31 -3.38
CA ALA A 16 -12.38 25.05 -2.66
C ALA A 16 -11.37 24.12 -3.29
N GLU A 17 -10.10 24.40 -2.99
CA GLU A 17 -9.12 23.45 -2.50
C GLU A 17 -9.57 21.99 -2.65
N ASP A 18 -9.55 21.47 -3.86
CA ASP A 18 -9.24 20.06 -4.03
C ASP A 18 -7.72 20.00 -3.97
N GLY A 19 -7.22 20.03 -2.73
CA GLY A 19 -5.95 19.42 -2.39
C GLY A 19 -6.08 17.93 -2.64
N SER A 20 -6.25 17.55 -3.91
CA SER A 20 -5.76 16.30 -4.40
C SER A 20 -4.26 16.45 -4.21
N GLY A 21 -3.79 16.02 -3.05
CA GLY A 21 -2.41 15.68 -2.87
C GLY A 21 -2.07 14.87 -4.10
N ASP A 22 -1.33 15.50 -4.99
CA ASP A 22 -0.26 14.86 -5.70
C ASP A 22 0.66 14.33 -4.58
N GLU A 23 0.19 13.29 -3.87
CA GLU A 23 1.05 12.20 -3.44
C GLU A 23 1.66 11.78 -4.75
N ARG A 24 2.76 12.46 -5.09
CA ARG A 24 3.71 12.08 -6.11
C ARG A 24 3.87 10.59 -5.88
N ILE A 25 3.16 9.78 -6.66
CA ILE A 25 3.27 8.34 -6.59
C ILE A 25 4.73 8.17 -6.92
N ASP A 26 5.53 7.92 -5.89
CA ASP A 26 6.97 7.99 -5.99
C ASP A 26 7.29 7.04 -7.13
N PRO A 27 7.78 7.53 -8.29
CA PRO A 27 7.86 6.70 -9.49
C PRO A 27 8.87 5.55 -9.29
N ASP A 28 9.68 5.64 -8.23
CA ASP A 28 10.60 4.63 -7.75
C ASP A 28 9.94 3.60 -6.80
N ARG A 29 8.72 3.87 -6.29
CA ARG A 29 8.01 2.92 -5.42
C ARG A 29 7.63 1.68 -6.23
N PRO A 30 8.07 0.48 -5.82
CA PRO A 30 7.73 -0.74 -6.53
C PRO A 30 6.21 -0.90 -6.60
N SER A 31 5.70 -1.24 -7.79
CA SER A 31 4.27 -1.47 -8.00
C SER A 31 3.82 -2.74 -7.27
N LEU A 32 3.33 -2.59 -6.04
CA LEU A 32 2.83 -3.68 -5.22
C LEU A 32 1.51 -4.22 -5.77
N THR A 33 1.42 -5.54 -5.85
CA THR A 33 0.16 -6.24 -6.09
C THR A 33 -0.66 -6.33 -4.81
N ARG A 34 -1.95 -6.65 -4.92
CA ARG A 34 -2.82 -6.95 -3.77
C ARG A 34 -2.28 -8.08 -2.88
N SER A 35 -1.58 -9.05 -3.47
CA SER A 35 -0.94 -10.12 -2.69
C SER A 35 0.23 -9.60 -1.87
N ASP A 36 1.00 -8.66 -2.41
CA ASP A 36 2.14 -8.07 -1.70
C ASP A 36 1.70 -7.20 -0.54
N GLU A 37 0.73 -6.33 -0.78
CA GLU A 37 0.14 -5.50 0.27
C GLU A 37 -0.37 -6.37 1.42
N ARG A 38 -1.00 -7.51 1.09
CA ARG A 38 -1.48 -8.50 2.07
C ARG A 38 -0.33 -9.15 2.86
N LEU A 39 0.73 -9.57 2.18
CA LEU A 39 1.91 -10.20 2.80
C LEU A 39 2.67 -9.21 3.69
N LEU A 40 2.89 -7.99 3.20
CA LEU A 40 3.56 -6.91 3.93
C LEU A 40 2.75 -6.47 5.14
N SER A 41 1.43 -6.31 5.00
CA SER A 41 0.54 -5.95 6.12
C SER A 41 0.55 -7.05 7.21
N TYR A 42 0.48 -8.33 6.81
CA TYR A 42 0.61 -9.46 7.74
C TYR A 42 1.94 -9.42 8.50
N LEU A 43 3.07 -9.33 7.79
CA LEU A 43 4.40 -9.32 8.39
C LEU A 43 4.68 -8.06 9.20
N ALA A 44 4.07 -6.92 8.87
CA ALA A 44 4.17 -5.69 9.65
C ALA A 44 3.50 -5.83 11.03
N ASP A 45 2.43 -6.62 11.10
CA ASP A 45 1.67 -6.90 12.33
C ASP A 45 2.34 -7.98 13.19
N VAL A 46 2.69 -9.13 12.59
CA VAL A 46 3.25 -10.28 13.34
C VAL A 46 4.78 -10.22 13.51
N GLY A 47 5.47 -9.39 12.72
CA GLY A 47 6.92 -9.22 12.75
C GLY A 47 7.67 -10.18 11.83
N ALA A 48 7.91 -11.41 12.29
CA ALA A 48 8.65 -12.43 11.55
C ALA A 48 7.96 -13.78 11.63
N ASP A 49 7.83 -14.48 10.51
CA ASP A 49 7.13 -15.77 10.49
C ASP A 49 7.62 -16.70 9.37
N TYR A 50 7.31 -17.99 9.47
CA TYR A 50 7.64 -18.98 8.46
C TYR A 50 6.73 -18.87 7.24
N GLN A 51 7.28 -19.08 6.04
CA GLN A 51 6.54 -19.12 4.77
C GLN A 51 5.27 -19.96 4.83
N ALA A 52 5.31 -21.11 5.51
CA ALA A 52 4.16 -21.98 5.67
C ALA A 52 3.02 -21.34 6.49
N PHE A 53 3.36 -20.64 7.58
CA PHE A 53 2.37 -19.93 8.40
C PHE A 53 1.88 -18.66 7.72
N ILE A 54 2.78 -17.93 7.03
CA ILE A 54 2.40 -16.79 6.19
C ILE A 54 1.35 -17.22 5.16
N ALA A 55 1.57 -18.33 4.44
CA ALA A 55 0.61 -18.85 3.47
C ALA A 55 -0.73 -19.24 4.11
N GLY A 56 -0.70 -19.98 5.23
CA GLY A 56 -1.90 -20.39 5.95
C GLY A 56 -2.73 -19.21 6.46
N ASN A 57 -2.07 -18.21 7.06
CA ASN A 57 -2.74 -17.08 7.70
C ASN A 57 -3.20 -16.03 6.67
N THR A 58 -2.46 -15.86 5.58
CA THR A 58 -2.89 -14.99 4.48
C THR A 58 -3.88 -15.66 3.53
N GLY A 59 -4.09 -16.98 3.60
CA GLY A 59 -4.98 -17.70 2.68
C GLY A 59 -4.48 -17.73 1.24
N LEU A 60 -3.18 -17.53 1.04
CA LEU A 60 -2.51 -17.58 -0.26
C LEU A 60 -1.85 -18.96 -0.45
N TYR A 61 -1.76 -19.41 -1.71
CA TYR A 61 -1.08 -20.67 -2.02
C TYR A 61 0.42 -20.59 -1.71
N ALA A 62 0.99 -21.64 -1.12
CA ALA A 62 2.39 -21.65 -0.68
C ALA A 62 3.39 -21.29 -1.78
N ASP A 63 3.22 -21.82 -2.99
CA ASP A 63 4.08 -21.54 -4.16
C ASP A 63 3.98 -20.07 -4.60
N HIS A 64 2.77 -19.51 -4.56
CA HIS A 64 2.55 -18.09 -4.84
C HIS A 64 3.18 -17.21 -3.77
N VAL A 65 3.04 -17.57 -2.49
CA VAL A 65 3.69 -16.86 -1.38
C VAL A 65 5.20 -16.90 -1.50
N GLU A 66 5.79 -18.05 -1.82
CA GLU A 66 7.23 -18.17 -2.06
C GLU A 66 7.70 -17.23 -3.17
N SER A 67 7.00 -17.25 -4.32
CA SER A 67 7.31 -16.38 -5.45
C SER A 67 7.24 -14.89 -5.08
N ARG A 68 6.17 -14.49 -4.38
CA ARG A 68 6.00 -13.10 -3.92
C ARG A 68 7.03 -12.69 -2.87
N LEU A 69 7.27 -13.52 -1.85
CA LEU A 69 8.27 -13.23 -0.82
C LEU A 69 9.68 -13.14 -1.40
N THR A 70 10.00 -13.95 -2.41
CA THR A 70 11.27 -13.84 -3.13
C THR A 70 11.38 -12.51 -3.89
N ALA A 71 10.33 -12.11 -4.62
CA ALA A 71 10.32 -10.83 -5.32
C ALA A 71 10.39 -9.62 -4.36
N LEU A 72 9.70 -9.69 -3.22
CA LEU A 72 9.75 -8.67 -2.18
C LEU A 72 11.12 -8.62 -1.49
N ALA A 73 11.79 -9.76 -1.34
CA ALA A 73 13.13 -9.83 -0.78
C ALA A 73 14.18 -9.24 -1.74
N ASP A 74 14.06 -9.53 -3.04
CA ASP A 74 14.90 -8.94 -4.09
C ASP A 74 14.74 -7.41 -4.16
N ALA A 75 13.52 -6.92 -3.94
CA ALA A 75 13.20 -5.50 -3.83
C ALA A 75 13.58 -4.88 -2.46
N GLY A 76 14.10 -5.65 -1.49
CA GLY A 76 14.50 -5.17 -0.17
C GLY A 76 13.33 -4.79 0.77
N LEU A 77 12.10 -5.20 0.45
CA LEU A 77 10.90 -4.91 1.23
C LEU A 77 10.65 -5.92 2.34
N VAL A 78 11.15 -7.14 2.17
CA VAL A 78 11.25 -8.13 3.23
C VAL A 78 12.66 -8.66 3.25
N GLU A 79 13.03 -9.32 4.33
CA GLU A 79 14.28 -10.04 4.42
C GLU A 79 14.04 -11.45 4.96
N ARG A 80 14.80 -12.41 4.42
CA ARG A 80 14.79 -13.79 4.88
C ARG A 80 15.83 -13.97 5.98
N VAL A 81 15.40 -14.51 7.12
CA VAL A 81 16.30 -14.84 8.23
C VAL A 81 17.13 -16.07 7.83
N SER A 82 18.46 -15.93 7.84
CA SER A 82 19.39 -16.96 7.38
C SER A 82 19.17 -18.31 8.06
N GLY A 83 19.05 -19.37 7.26
CA GLY A 83 18.94 -20.76 7.72
C GLY A 83 17.53 -21.36 7.67
N GLU A 84 16.49 -20.53 7.63
CA GLU A 84 15.09 -20.98 7.65
C GLU A 84 14.25 -20.20 6.61
N ALA A 85 13.08 -20.73 6.24
CA ALA A 85 12.13 -20.01 5.38
C ALA A 85 11.30 -19.00 6.20
N VAL A 86 11.99 -18.20 7.03
CA VAL A 86 11.39 -17.19 7.91
C VAL A 86 11.61 -15.82 7.28
N TYR A 87 10.55 -15.02 7.21
CA TYR A 87 10.56 -13.70 6.59
C TYR A 87 10.11 -12.64 7.58
N ARG A 88 10.72 -11.46 7.53
CA ARG A 88 10.28 -10.26 8.26
C ARG A 88 10.22 -9.07 7.32
N VAL A 89 9.33 -8.12 7.59
CA VAL A 89 9.25 -6.87 6.83
C VAL A 89 10.42 -5.95 7.20
N THR A 90 11.00 -5.26 6.22
CA THR A 90 12.01 -4.21 6.43
C THR A 90 11.33 -2.86 6.69
N ASP A 91 12.10 -1.85 7.07
CA ASP A 91 11.57 -0.48 7.17
C ASP A 91 11.02 0.01 5.82
N ALA A 92 11.76 -0.24 4.73
CA ALA A 92 11.30 0.07 3.36
C ALA A 92 10.00 -0.67 3.00
N GLY A 93 9.83 -1.92 3.44
CA GLY A 93 8.58 -2.67 3.24
C GLY A 93 7.39 -2.08 4.00
N ARG A 94 7.61 -1.56 5.21
CA ARG A 94 6.59 -0.84 5.98
C ARG A 94 6.23 0.48 5.31
N GLU A 95 7.23 1.22 4.85
CA GLU A 95 7.04 2.47 4.12
C GLU A 95 6.42 2.27 2.73
N ALA A 96 6.58 1.10 2.11
CA ALA A 96 5.96 0.80 0.82
C ALA A 96 4.45 0.53 0.90
N LEU A 97 3.93 0.21 2.09
CA LEU A 97 2.49 0.10 2.31
C LEU A 97 1.84 1.48 2.13
N ARG A 98 0.66 1.50 1.48
CA ARG A 98 -0.15 2.71 1.35
C ARG A 98 -0.69 3.11 2.72
N GLU A 99 -0.88 4.40 2.95
CA GLU A 99 -1.46 4.92 4.20
C GLU A 99 -2.89 4.39 4.44
N ASP A 100 -3.65 4.14 3.36
CA ASP A 100 -4.98 3.52 3.41
C ASP A 100 -4.96 1.98 3.52
N CYS A 101 -3.78 1.34 3.55
CA CYS A 101 -3.72 -0.10 3.69
C CYS A 101 -4.10 -0.48 5.12
N PRO A 102 -5.19 -1.23 5.34
CA PRO A 102 -5.59 -1.61 6.68
C PRO A 102 -4.49 -2.45 7.32
N ARG A 103 -4.31 -2.24 8.63
CA ARG A 103 -3.49 -3.13 9.44
C ARG A 103 -4.11 -4.51 9.37
N TRP A 104 -3.29 -5.55 9.31
CA TRP A 104 -3.77 -6.93 9.17
C TRP A 104 -4.81 -7.32 10.24
N SER A 105 -4.67 -6.77 11.45
CA SER A 105 -5.53 -7.04 12.61
C SER A 105 -6.67 -6.03 12.83
N ASP A 106 -6.95 -5.13 11.89
CA ASP A 106 -8.08 -4.17 11.94
C ASP A 106 -9.37 -4.74 11.29
#